data_AF-A0A2N8K844-F1
#
_entry.id   AF-A0A2N8K844-F1
#
_cell.length_a   1.000
_cell.length_b   1.000
_cell.length_c   1.000
_cell.angle_alpha   90.00
_cell.angle_beta   90.00
_cell.angle_gamma   90.00
#
_symmetry.space_group_name_H-M   'P 1'
#
loop_
_entity.id
_entity.type
_entity.pdbx_description
1 polymer ?
#
loop_
_entity_poly.entity_id
_entity_poly.type
_entity_poly.pdbx_seq_one_letter_code
_entity_poly.pdbx_strand_id
1 'polypeptide(L)'
;MAAFNYRQLIRQIPARTWEFYFQSRKLELPDQLAGDNLISSVIDIIDALPAAQGEAVYAELRRVHDLANGRGVDALRNTAPPDSTIHEDFTKFSSDAERALWVMANWPDLFATAEAIYAVSLRIGKRGWKRLQVPPVDALFRGQEDIRALEVALATAFTPRKGTPRACQIDTLDRHLDGGVQLGILIEDNAQRQLEFGDDNRAHWRDVRPPMAMDVVIYPASGVIDVLAPGGAKTQQTLLEHLGKHVFK
;
A
#
# COMPACT_ATOMS: atom_id res chain seq x y z
N MET A 1 6.64 5.93 -14.40
CA MET A 1 6.89 4.51 -14.10
C MET A 1 7.23 3.83 -15.41
N ALA A 2 8.26 2.98 -15.42
CA ALA A 2 8.50 2.12 -16.58
C ALA A 2 7.29 1.20 -16.78
N ALA A 3 6.94 0.89 -18.02
CA ALA A 3 5.89 -0.08 -18.30
C ALA A 3 6.27 -1.44 -17.67
N PHE A 4 5.30 -2.09 -17.02
CA PHE A 4 5.53 -3.39 -16.41
C PHE A 4 5.99 -4.40 -17.48
N ASN A 5 7.20 -4.94 -17.30
CA ASN A 5 7.75 -6.00 -18.12
C ASN A 5 8.18 -7.15 -17.22
N TYR A 6 7.32 -8.17 -17.10
CA TYR A 6 7.55 -9.31 -16.22
C TYR A 6 8.84 -10.07 -16.56
N ARG A 7 9.25 -10.15 -17.84
CA ARG A 7 10.52 -10.79 -18.24
C ARG A 7 11.74 -10.03 -17.71
N GLN A 8 11.67 -8.70 -17.68
CA GLN A 8 12.72 -7.88 -17.10
C GLN A 8 12.75 -7.99 -15.57
N LEU A 9 11.61 -8.20 -14.92
CA LEU A 9 11.55 -8.47 -13.49
C LEU A 9 12.21 -9.81 -13.16
N ILE A 10 11.88 -10.87 -13.90
CA ILE A 10 12.45 -12.22 -13.71
C ILE A 10 13.98 -12.19 -13.74
N ARG A 11 14.57 -11.43 -14.68
CA ARG A 11 16.03 -11.26 -14.81
C ARG A 11 16.74 -10.69 -13.59
N GLN A 12 16.03 -9.97 -12.73
CA GLN A 12 16.61 -9.30 -11.56
C GLN A 12 16.60 -10.17 -10.31
N ILE A 13 16.00 -11.36 -10.37
CA ILE A 13 15.73 -12.20 -9.21
C ILE A 13 16.44 -13.54 -9.37
N PRO A 14 17.31 -13.94 -8.42
CA PRO A 14 17.99 -15.23 -8.45
C PRO A 14 17.02 -16.41 -8.39
N ALA A 15 17.44 -17.54 -8.96
CA ALA A 15 16.59 -18.73 -9.08
C ALA A 15 16.04 -19.24 -7.74
N ARG A 16 16.87 -19.27 -6.70
CA ARG A 16 16.49 -19.67 -5.33
C ARG A 16 15.25 -18.94 -4.80
N THR A 17 15.08 -17.67 -5.18
CA THR A 17 13.97 -16.83 -4.72
C THR A 17 12.71 -17.13 -5.51
N TRP A 18 12.84 -17.46 -6.80
CA TRP A 18 11.75 -17.97 -7.62
C TRP A 18 11.25 -19.34 -7.14
N GLU A 19 12.17 -20.26 -6.84
CA GLU A 19 11.84 -21.58 -6.27
C GLU A 19 11.02 -21.43 -4.99
N PHE A 20 11.50 -20.58 -4.07
CA PHE A 20 10.78 -20.29 -2.84
C PHE A 20 9.40 -19.68 -3.09
N TYR A 21 9.31 -18.68 -3.97
CA TYR A 21 8.03 -18.03 -4.31
C TYR A 21 7.02 -19.05 -4.85
N PHE A 22 7.41 -19.87 -5.81
CA PHE A 22 6.52 -20.89 -6.38
C PHE A 22 6.14 -21.98 -5.37
N GLN A 23 7.05 -22.41 -4.51
CA GLN A 23 6.74 -23.31 -3.39
C GLN A 23 5.73 -22.70 -2.42
N SER A 24 5.87 -21.42 -2.08
CA SER A 24 4.92 -20.70 -1.21
C SER A 24 3.52 -20.63 -1.81
N ARG A 25 3.41 -20.68 -3.14
CA ARG A 25 2.14 -20.73 -3.91
C ARG A 25 1.66 -22.14 -4.21
N LYS A 26 2.38 -23.17 -3.72
CA LYS A 26 2.10 -24.61 -3.95
C LYS A 26 2.06 -24.97 -5.45
N LEU A 27 2.92 -24.32 -6.23
CA LEU A 27 3.05 -24.61 -7.66
C LEU A 27 4.06 -25.73 -7.88
N GLU A 28 3.80 -26.58 -8.87
CA GLU A 28 4.72 -27.64 -9.27
C GLU A 28 5.97 -27.02 -9.88
N LEU A 29 7.13 -27.42 -9.38
CA LEU A 29 8.43 -26.99 -9.86
C LEU A 29 9.05 -28.09 -10.74
N PRO A 30 9.76 -27.74 -11.82
CA PRO A 30 10.70 -28.66 -12.43
C PRO A 30 11.81 -29.02 -11.43
N ASP A 31 12.50 -30.14 -11.64
CA ASP A 31 13.48 -30.68 -10.69
C ASP A 31 14.55 -29.66 -10.25
N GLN A 32 14.94 -28.71 -11.12
CA GLN A 32 15.78 -27.56 -10.78
C GLN A 32 15.43 -26.33 -11.63
N LEU A 33 15.26 -25.17 -10.97
CA LEU A 33 15.32 -23.86 -11.63
C LEU A 33 16.77 -23.37 -11.55
N ALA A 34 17.59 -23.61 -12.56
CA ALA A 34 19.00 -23.20 -12.52
C ALA A 34 19.57 -22.85 -13.90
N GLY A 35 20.65 -22.04 -13.89
CA GLY A 35 21.48 -21.77 -15.07
C GLY A 35 20.88 -20.77 -16.06
N ASP A 36 21.42 -20.80 -17.29
CA ASP A 36 21.11 -19.85 -18.38
C ASP A 36 19.64 -19.86 -18.82
N ASN A 37 18.88 -20.90 -18.45
CA ASN A 37 17.48 -21.10 -18.82
C ASN A 37 16.47 -20.64 -17.76
N LEU A 38 16.92 -20.03 -16.65
CA LEU A 38 16.02 -19.60 -15.56
C LEU A 38 14.83 -18.78 -16.09
N ILE A 39 15.09 -17.83 -16.97
CA ILE A 39 14.06 -16.93 -17.50
C ILE A 39 13.01 -17.72 -18.28
N SER A 40 13.44 -18.59 -19.19
CA SER A 40 12.51 -19.44 -19.96
C SER A 40 11.73 -20.37 -19.05
N SER A 41 12.37 -21.02 -18.09
CA SER A 41 11.68 -21.94 -17.18
C SER A 41 10.63 -21.24 -16.31
N VAL A 42 10.94 -20.06 -15.78
CA VAL A 42 9.98 -19.27 -15.00
C VAL A 42 8.80 -18.82 -15.89
N ILE A 43 9.08 -18.42 -17.13
CA ILE A 43 8.02 -18.07 -18.11
C ILE A 43 7.14 -19.29 -18.39
N ASP A 44 7.73 -20.44 -18.70
CA ASP A 44 7.00 -21.66 -19.04
C ASP A 44 6.12 -22.13 -17.88
N ILE A 45 6.60 -22.02 -16.63
CA ILE A 45 5.78 -22.32 -15.44
C ILE A 45 4.57 -21.40 -15.38
N ILE A 46 4.77 -20.08 -15.52
CA ILE A 46 3.68 -19.09 -15.42
C ILE A 46 2.68 -19.27 -16.57
N ASP A 47 3.15 -19.50 -17.79
CA ASP A 47 2.31 -19.66 -18.98
C ASP A 47 1.53 -20.99 -18.96
N ALA A 48 2.01 -22.00 -18.23
CA ALA A 48 1.32 -23.27 -18.03
C ALA A 48 0.23 -23.25 -16.94
N LEU A 49 0.12 -22.18 -16.15
CA LEU A 49 -0.86 -22.08 -15.07
C LEU A 49 -2.30 -22.03 -15.60
N PRO A 50 -3.27 -22.62 -14.88
CA PRO A 50 -4.68 -22.36 -15.12
C PRO A 50 -4.96 -20.85 -15.09
N ALA A 51 -5.85 -20.36 -15.96
CA ALA A 51 -6.10 -18.92 -16.15
C ALA A 51 -6.24 -18.12 -14.84
N ALA A 52 -7.08 -18.58 -13.90
CA ALA A 52 -7.28 -17.90 -12.62
C ALA A 52 -6.01 -17.83 -11.76
N GLN A 53 -5.16 -18.87 -11.78
CA GLN A 53 -3.89 -18.87 -11.06
C GLN A 53 -2.85 -17.98 -11.76
N GLY A 54 -2.80 -18.04 -13.09
CA GLY A 54 -1.94 -17.18 -13.90
C GLY A 54 -2.24 -15.69 -13.69
N GLU A 55 -3.53 -15.31 -13.66
CA GLU A 55 -3.98 -13.96 -13.36
C GLU A 55 -3.54 -13.51 -11.96
N ALA A 56 -3.70 -14.37 -10.95
CA ALA A 56 -3.28 -14.07 -9.58
C ALA A 56 -1.77 -13.85 -9.48
N VAL A 57 -0.96 -14.75 -10.07
CA VAL A 57 0.51 -14.60 -10.10
C VAL A 57 0.91 -13.34 -10.85
N TYR A 58 0.32 -13.07 -12.01
CA TYR A 58 0.60 -11.87 -12.78
C TYR A 58 0.29 -10.59 -12.01
N ALA A 59 -0.82 -10.56 -11.27
CA ALA A 59 -1.18 -9.45 -10.39
C ALA A 59 -0.15 -9.24 -9.27
N GLU A 60 0.33 -10.32 -8.64
CA GLU A 60 1.40 -10.25 -7.64
C GLU A 60 2.71 -9.72 -8.23
N LEU A 61 3.12 -10.21 -9.40
CA LEU A 61 4.35 -9.75 -10.06
C LEU A 61 4.31 -8.27 -10.43
N ARG A 62 3.13 -7.76 -10.79
CA ARG A 62 2.95 -6.33 -11.03
C ARG A 62 3.16 -5.52 -9.75
N ARG A 63 2.60 -5.98 -8.62
CA ARG A 63 2.79 -5.37 -7.30
C ARG A 63 4.26 -5.40 -6.87
N VAL A 64 4.95 -6.53 -7.06
CA VAL A 64 6.39 -6.68 -6.82
C VAL A 64 7.19 -5.67 -7.65
N HIS A 65 6.88 -5.55 -8.94
CA HIS A 65 7.53 -4.58 -9.81
C HIS A 65 7.37 -3.13 -9.31
N ASP A 66 6.20 -2.76 -8.81
CA ASP A 66 5.94 -1.41 -8.32
C ASP A 66 6.80 -1.03 -7.10
N LEU A 67 7.16 -2.03 -6.26
CA LEU A 67 8.06 -1.86 -5.11
C LEU A 67 9.53 -2.24 -5.38
N ALA A 68 9.86 -2.74 -6.57
CA ALA A 68 11.22 -3.17 -6.97
C ALA A 68 12.14 -1.97 -7.29
N ASN A 69 12.25 -1.02 -6.36
CA ASN A 69 13.11 0.15 -6.44
C ASN A 69 13.46 0.63 -5.02
N GLY A 70 14.46 1.50 -4.89
CA GLY A 70 14.95 1.95 -3.58
C GLY A 70 13.85 2.51 -2.65
N ARG A 71 12.93 3.33 -3.16
CA ARG A 71 11.82 3.87 -2.35
C ARG A 71 10.81 2.80 -1.94
N GLY A 72 10.58 1.80 -2.80
CA GLY A 72 9.73 0.65 -2.49
C GLY A 72 10.37 -0.25 -1.43
N VAL A 73 11.68 -0.48 -1.52
CA VAL A 73 12.46 -1.21 -0.50
C VAL A 73 12.49 -0.46 0.84
N ASP A 74 12.65 0.86 0.82
CA ASP A 74 12.54 1.67 2.03
C ASP A 74 11.15 1.51 2.67
N ALA A 75 10.09 1.53 1.86
CA ALA A 75 8.73 1.30 2.34
C ALA A 75 8.54 -0.10 2.94
N LEU A 76 9.07 -1.15 2.29
CA LEU A 76 9.04 -2.54 2.77
C LEU A 76 9.72 -2.67 4.14
N ARG A 77 10.91 -2.08 4.30
CA ARG A 77 11.61 -2.09 5.58
C ARG A 77 10.86 -1.31 6.66
N ASN A 78 10.21 -0.21 6.29
CA ASN A 78 9.48 0.64 7.22
C ASN A 78 8.23 -0.03 7.84
N THR A 79 7.80 -1.18 7.30
CA THR A 79 6.65 -1.94 7.80
C THR A 79 6.94 -2.73 9.07
N ALA A 80 8.20 -2.92 9.44
CA ALA A 80 8.57 -3.82 10.52
C ALA A 80 9.54 -3.18 11.52
N PRO A 81 9.45 -3.55 12.83
CA PRO A 81 10.38 -3.12 13.85
C PRO A 81 11.86 -3.35 13.49
N PRO A 82 12.81 -2.55 14.00
CA PRO A 82 14.23 -2.66 13.64
C PRO A 82 14.88 -4.04 13.90
N ASP A 83 14.34 -4.81 14.85
CA ASP A 83 14.79 -6.15 15.23
C ASP A 83 14.09 -7.28 14.45
N SER A 84 13.21 -6.94 13.50
CA SER A 84 12.51 -7.92 12.66
C SER A 84 13.44 -8.61 11.67
N THR A 85 13.20 -9.91 11.44
CA THR A 85 13.97 -10.78 10.54
C THR A 85 14.01 -10.28 9.10
N ILE A 86 13.01 -9.50 8.68
CA ILE A 86 12.97 -8.88 7.34
C ILE A 86 14.22 -8.03 7.06
N HIS A 87 14.75 -7.33 8.08
CA HIS A 87 15.92 -6.46 7.92
C HIS A 87 17.20 -7.27 7.73
N GLU A 88 17.34 -8.38 8.44
CA GLU A 88 18.46 -9.30 8.28
C GLU A 88 18.44 -9.95 6.90
N ASP A 89 17.27 -10.39 6.44
CA ASP A 89 17.11 -11.01 5.13
C ASP A 89 17.47 -10.06 3.99
N PHE A 90 17.14 -8.77 4.11
CA PHE A 90 17.43 -7.77 3.07
C PHE A 90 18.94 -7.62 2.80
N THR A 91 19.80 -7.94 3.78
CA THR A 91 21.26 -7.95 3.62
C THR A 91 21.76 -9.10 2.76
N LYS A 92 20.97 -10.18 2.62
CA LYS A 92 21.31 -11.41 1.87
C LYS A 92 20.91 -11.35 0.40
N PHE A 93 20.10 -10.36 0.03
CA PHE A 93 19.54 -10.20 -1.31
C PHE A 93 20.32 -9.19 -2.15
N SER A 94 20.39 -9.47 -3.45
CA SER A 94 21.24 -8.80 -4.42
C SER A 94 20.53 -7.64 -5.14
N SER A 95 19.19 -7.63 -5.16
CA SER A 95 18.39 -6.64 -5.88
C SER A 95 17.13 -6.22 -5.12
N ASP A 96 16.58 -5.06 -5.48
CA ASP A 96 15.31 -4.57 -4.94
C ASP A 96 14.13 -5.44 -5.38
N ALA A 97 14.20 -6.02 -6.58
CA ALA A 97 13.23 -6.98 -7.07
C ALA A 97 13.21 -8.28 -6.24
N GLU A 98 14.39 -8.80 -5.86
CA GLU A 98 14.51 -9.98 -5.00
C GLU A 98 13.92 -9.69 -3.61
N ARG A 99 14.23 -8.53 -3.03
CA ARG A 99 13.65 -8.08 -1.74
C ARG A 99 12.13 -7.98 -1.81
N ALA A 100 11.58 -7.35 -2.85
CA ALA A 100 10.14 -7.21 -3.00
C ALA A 100 9.43 -8.57 -3.18
N LEU A 101 9.97 -9.47 -4.01
CA LEU A 101 9.39 -10.81 -4.19
C LEU A 101 9.46 -11.63 -2.89
N TRP A 102 10.58 -11.54 -2.17
CA TRP A 102 10.75 -12.24 -0.90
C TRP A 102 9.70 -11.85 0.14
N VAL A 103 9.42 -10.55 0.28
CA VAL A 103 8.38 -10.07 1.20
C VAL A 103 6.99 -10.48 0.74
N MET A 104 6.69 -10.41 -0.57
CA MET A 104 5.41 -10.90 -1.13
C MET A 104 5.18 -12.39 -0.80
N ALA A 105 6.25 -13.19 -0.79
CA ALA A 105 6.19 -14.61 -0.51
C ALA A 105 6.03 -14.93 0.99
N ASN A 106 6.79 -14.25 1.86
CA ASN A 106 6.87 -14.56 3.29
C ASN A 106 5.89 -13.77 4.17
N TRP A 107 5.63 -12.51 3.82
CA TRP A 107 4.86 -11.56 4.64
C TRP A 107 3.91 -10.73 3.78
N PRO A 108 2.86 -11.34 3.18
CA PRO A 108 1.92 -10.65 2.30
C PRO A 108 1.23 -9.44 2.96
N ASP A 109 0.96 -9.50 4.27
CA ASP A 109 0.34 -8.38 5.01
C ASP A 109 1.32 -7.20 5.17
N LEU A 110 2.61 -7.47 5.41
CA LEU A 110 3.63 -6.42 5.41
C LEU A 110 3.81 -5.85 3.99
N PHE A 111 3.73 -6.69 2.95
CA PHE A 111 3.78 -6.22 1.58
C PHE A 111 2.64 -5.21 1.29
N ALA A 112 1.40 -5.55 1.68
CA ALA A 112 0.26 -4.65 1.51
C ALA A 112 0.43 -3.33 2.31
N THR A 113 0.98 -3.41 3.52
CA THR A 113 1.32 -2.22 4.32
C THR A 113 2.37 -1.35 3.62
N ALA A 114 3.39 -1.97 3.01
CA ALA A 114 4.43 -1.26 2.27
C ALA A 114 3.88 -0.52 1.06
N GLU A 115 2.89 -1.09 0.35
CA GLU A 115 2.22 -0.41 -0.75
C GLU A 115 1.53 0.88 -0.30
N ALA A 116 0.86 0.85 0.85
CA ALA A 116 0.23 2.04 1.44
C ALA A 116 1.27 3.11 1.85
N ILE A 117 2.37 2.70 2.47
CA ILE A 117 3.50 3.59 2.84
C ILE A 117 4.14 4.20 1.59
N TYR A 118 4.36 3.39 0.55
CA TYR A 118 4.99 3.79 -0.69
C TYR A 118 4.10 4.76 -1.48
N ALA A 119 2.81 4.48 -1.60
CA ALA A 119 1.83 5.34 -2.28
C ALA A 119 1.80 6.76 -1.70
N VAL A 120 1.85 6.88 -0.37
CA VAL A 120 1.95 8.17 0.32
C VAL A 120 3.28 8.86 0.04
N SER A 121 4.38 8.13 0.15
CA SER A 121 5.73 8.65 -0.07
C SER A 121 5.91 9.22 -1.49
N LEU A 122 5.24 8.63 -2.49
CA LEU A 122 5.22 9.16 -3.86
C LEU A 122 4.42 10.46 -4.01
N ARG A 123 3.55 10.80 -3.07
CA ARG A 123 2.66 11.97 -3.13
C ARG A 123 3.16 13.15 -2.26
N ILE A 124 4.08 12.91 -1.33
CA ILE A 124 4.83 13.97 -0.64
C ILE A 124 5.48 14.89 -1.69
N GLY A 125 5.41 16.20 -1.50
CA GLY A 125 5.94 17.18 -2.46
C GLY A 125 5.01 17.51 -3.63
N LYS A 126 3.89 16.79 -3.80
CA LYS A 126 2.98 16.94 -4.95
C LYS A 126 1.71 17.72 -4.60
N ARG A 127 0.85 17.92 -5.60
CA ARG A 127 -0.44 18.60 -5.44
C ARG A 127 -1.28 17.94 -4.33
N GLY A 128 -1.86 18.76 -3.46
CA GLY A 128 -2.70 18.31 -2.34
C GLY A 128 -1.91 17.97 -1.07
N TRP A 129 -0.58 17.96 -1.13
CA TRP A 129 0.29 17.84 0.04
C TRP A 129 0.40 19.17 0.79
N LYS A 130 0.39 19.09 2.12
CA LYS A 130 0.73 20.17 3.03
C LYS A 130 1.51 19.62 4.21
N ARG A 131 2.63 20.26 4.55
CA ARG A 131 3.37 19.99 5.77
C ARG A 131 3.03 21.02 6.84
N LEU A 132 2.85 20.54 8.06
CA LEU A 132 2.61 21.34 9.25
C LEU A 132 3.66 21.01 10.31
N GLN A 133 3.91 21.99 11.17
CA GLN A 133 4.72 21.84 12.36
C GLN A 133 3.83 22.13 13.57
N VAL A 134 3.76 21.17 14.47
CA VAL A 134 3.13 21.29 15.80
C VAL A 134 4.19 20.99 16.87
N PRO A 135 3.92 21.27 18.15
CA PRO A 135 4.77 20.77 19.22
C PRO A 135 4.88 19.24 19.17
N PRO A 136 6.05 18.66 19.47
CA PRO A 136 6.18 17.22 19.66
C PRO A 136 5.21 16.69 20.71
N VAL A 137 4.76 15.46 20.51
CA VAL A 137 3.86 14.77 21.43
C VAL A 137 4.42 13.41 21.79
N ASP A 138 4.27 13.01 23.06
CA ASP A 138 4.82 11.76 23.56
C ASP A 138 4.04 10.54 23.05
N ALA A 139 2.74 10.70 22.79
CA ALA A 139 1.86 9.65 22.31
C ALA A 139 0.75 10.20 21.43
N LEU A 140 0.25 9.34 20.52
CA LEU A 140 -0.97 9.56 19.76
C LEU A 140 -2.06 8.61 20.26
N PHE A 141 -3.29 9.10 20.38
CA PHE A 141 -4.46 8.30 20.73
C PHE A 141 -5.02 7.64 19.49
N ARG A 142 -4.77 6.33 19.38
CA ARG A 142 -5.11 5.52 18.20
C ARG A 142 -5.68 4.15 18.59
N GLY A 143 -6.27 4.06 19.79
CA GLY A 143 -7.03 2.87 20.18
C GLY A 143 -8.27 2.72 19.30
N GLN A 144 -8.86 1.53 19.30
CA GLN A 144 -10.05 1.24 18.49
C GLN A 144 -11.20 2.24 18.74
N GLU A 145 -11.38 2.68 19.98
CA GLU A 145 -12.39 3.70 20.33
C GLU A 145 -12.06 5.08 19.78
N ASP A 146 -10.78 5.49 19.81
CA ASP A 146 -10.33 6.79 19.28
C ASP A 146 -10.52 6.86 17.77
N ILE A 147 -10.11 5.79 17.06
CA ILE A 147 -10.23 5.69 15.61
C ILE A 147 -11.70 5.63 15.20
N ARG A 148 -12.54 4.86 15.90
CA ARG A 148 -13.97 4.81 15.62
C ARG A 148 -14.67 6.16 15.85
N ALA A 149 -14.27 6.89 16.90
CA ALA A 149 -14.78 8.23 17.14
C ALA A 149 -14.37 9.20 16.01
N LEU A 150 -13.13 9.11 15.54
CA LEU A 150 -12.64 9.88 14.41
C LEU A 150 -13.38 9.54 13.11
N GLU A 151 -13.61 8.25 12.82
CA GLU A 151 -14.38 7.77 11.66
C GLU A 151 -15.78 8.40 11.64
N VAL A 152 -16.52 8.31 12.75
CA VAL A 152 -17.87 8.89 12.88
C VAL A 152 -17.85 10.40 12.69
N ALA A 153 -16.86 11.08 13.27
CA ALA A 153 -16.75 12.53 13.18
C ALA A 153 -16.45 12.98 11.75
N LEU A 154 -15.52 12.33 11.05
CA LEU A 154 -15.20 12.62 9.65
C LEU A 154 -16.36 12.25 8.72
N ALA A 155 -16.97 11.08 8.89
CA ALA A 155 -18.20 10.69 8.18
C ALA A 155 -19.26 11.80 8.25
N THR A 156 -19.52 12.29 9.45
CA THR A 156 -20.51 13.36 9.70
C THR A 156 -20.09 14.69 9.07
N ALA A 157 -18.84 15.11 9.27
CA ALA A 157 -18.34 16.41 8.80
C ALA A 157 -18.31 16.52 7.27
N PHE A 158 -18.08 15.40 6.58
CA PHE A 158 -18.09 15.34 5.12
C PHE A 158 -19.46 15.04 4.52
N THR A 159 -20.47 14.76 5.35
CA THR A 159 -21.84 14.51 4.88
C THR A 159 -22.54 15.81 4.44
N PRO A 160 -23.15 15.85 3.24
CA PRO A 160 -23.95 17.00 2.82
C PRO A 160 -25.13 17.28 3.77
N ARG A 161 -25.57 18.55 3.87
CA ARG A 161 -26.65 18.98 4.79
C ARG A 161 -27.96 18.17 4.71
N LYS A 162 -28.24 17.52 3.59
CA LYS A 162 -29.44 16.68 3.36
C LYS A 162 -29.01 15.33 2.79
N GLY A 163 -28.33 14.52 3.60
CA GLY A 163 -27.87 13.19 3.21
C GLY A 163 -27.78 12.24 4.39
N THR A 164 -27.66 10.95 4.10
CA THR A 164 -27.24 9.95 5.08
C THR A 164 -25.76 10.15 5.41
N PRO A 165 -25.34 9.85 6.64
CA PRO A 165 -23.92 9.85 6.99
C PRO A 165 -23.11 9.02 5.99
N ARG A 166 -22.04 9.62 5.45
CA ARG A 166 -21.06 8.95 4.60
C ARG A 166 -20.39 7.80 5.37
N ALA A 167 -20.00 6.73 4.70
CA ALA A 167 -19.08 5.77 5.29
C ALA A 167 -17.69 6.40 5.46
N CYS A 168 -16.97 6.01 6.50
CA CYS A 168 -15.59 6.39 6.74
C CYS A 168 -14.85 5.18 7.29
N GLN A 169 -13.68 4.88 6.74
CA GLN A 169 -12.77 3.85 7.23
C GLN A 169 -11.39 4.47 7.41
N ILE A 170 -10.75 4.15 8.53
CA ILE A 170 -9.39 4.61 8.82
C ILE A 170 -8.50 3.43 9.16
N ASP A 171 -7.44 3.25 8.36
CA ASP A 171 -6.37 2.30 8.65
C ASP A 171 -5.20 3.04 9.29
N THR A 172 -4.65 2.49 10.38
CA THR A 172 -3.49 3.04 11.09
C THR A 172 -2.27 2.16 10.89
N LEU A 173 -1.17 2.74 10.41
CA LEU A 173 0.07 2.04 10.11
C LEU A 173 1.23 2.67 10.88
N ASP A 174 2.04 1.83 11.53
CA ASP A 174 3.32 2.25 12.10
C ASP A 174 4.41 2.25 11.04
N ARG A 175 5.21 3.31 11.04
CA ARG A 175 6.38 3.46 10.17
C ARG A 175 7.62 3.36 11.05
N HIS A 176 8.13 2.15 11.17
CA HIS A 176 9.08 1.76 12.20
C HIS A 176 10.49 2.36 12.04
N LEU A 177 10.89 2.76 10.83
CA LEU A 177 12.21 3.30 10.56
C LEU A 177 12.27 4.83 10.54
N ASP A 178 11.18 5.50 10.17
CA ASP A 178 11.11 6.96 10.20
C ASP A 178 10.34 7.52 11.41
N GLY A 179 9.78 6.64 12.25
CA GLY A 179 9.05 6.99 13.46
C GLY A 179 7.69 7.64 13.20
N GLY A 180 7.19 7.56 11.97
CA GLY A 180 5.89 8.08 11.59
C GLY A 180 4.73 7.15 11.99
N VAL A 181 3.56 7.74 12.16
CA VAL A 181 2.27 7.05 12.22
C VAL A 181 1.44 7.54 11.04
N GLN A 182 1.03 6.62 10.17
CA GLN A 182 0.24 6.92 8.99
C GLN A 182 -1.22 6.54 9.21
N LEU A 183 -2.13 7.45 8.90
CA LEU A 183 -3.56 7.24 8.86
C LEU A 183 -4.00 7.28 7.40
N GLY A 184 -4.39 6.12 6.85
CA GLY A 184 -5.07 6.02 5.55
C GLY A 184 -6.57 6.20 5.77
N ILE A 185 -7.15 7.25 5.20
CA ILE A 185 -8.53 7.66 5.47
C ILE A 185 -9.34 7.57 4.19
N LEU A 186 -10.35 6.72 4.18
CA LEU A 186 -11.29 6.56 3.08
C LEU A 186 -12.66 7.08 3.51
N ILE A 187 -13.12 8.17 2.90
CA ILE A 187 -14.48 8.70 3.13
C ILE A 187 -15.30 8.47 1.87
N GLU A 188 -16.50 7.91 2.00
CA GLU A 188 -17.45 7.78 0.91
C GLU A 188 -17.67 9.13 0.20
N ASP A 189 -17.57 9.14 -1.12
CA ASP A 189 -17.96 10.30 -1.93
C ASP A 189 -19.35 10.11 -2.57
N ASN A 190 -19.84 11.15 -3.23
CA ASN A 190 -21.14 11.12 -3.89
C ASN A 190 -21.23 9.93 -4.86
N ALA A 191 -22.42 9.33 -4.93
CA ALA A 191 -22.68 8.25 -5.87
C ALA A 191 -22.36 8.69 -7.30
N GLN A 192 -21.65 7.83 -8.02
CA GLN A 192 -21.22 8.05 -9.40
C GLN A 192 -21.61 6.85 -10.25
N ARG A 193 -21.83 7.12 -11.53
CA ARG A 193 -22.02 6.07 -12.53
C ARG A 193 -20.72 5.87 -13.28
N GLN A 194 -20.08 4.72 -13.09
CA GLN A 194 -18.82 4.39 -13.75
C GLN A 194 -19.06 3.34 -14.84
N LEU A 195 -18.37 3.51 -15.98
CA LEU A 195 -18.37 2.54 -17.06
C LEU A 195 -17.21 1.56 -16.80
N GLU A 196 -17.51 0.27 -16.66
CA GLU A 196 -16.51 -0.78 -16.45
C GLU A 196 -16.76 -1.94 -17.42
N PHE A 197 -15.74 -2.76 -17.68
CA PHE A 197 -15.91 -4.02 -18.41
C PHE A 197 -16.28 -5.13 -17.42
N GLY A 198 -17.34 -5.87 -17.71
CA GLY A 198 -17.72 -7.05 -16.95
C GLY A 198 -17.00 -8.32 -17.41
N ASP A 199 -17.25 -9.41 -16.69
CA ASP A 199 -16.71 -10.74 -16.99
C ASP A 199 -17.13 -11.26 -18.38
N ASP A 200 -18.19 -10.68 -18.97
CA ASP A 200 -18.64 -10.94 -20.34
C ASP A 200 -17.86 -10.17 -21.42
N ASN A 201 -16.81 -9.44 -21.02
CA ASN A 201 -16.02 -8.53 -21.85
C ASN A 201 -16.84 -7.41 -22.52
N ARG A 202 -17.94 -6.99 -21.90
CA ARG A 202 -18.76 -5.88 -22.38
C ARG A 202 -18.78 -4.74 -21.37
N ALA A 203 -18.91 -3.52 -21.88
CA ALA A 203 -19.00 -2.35 -21.05
C ALA A 203 -20.42 -2.22 -20.47
N HIS A 204 -20.53 -2.16 -19.14
CA HIS A 204 -21.78 -1.86 -18.45
C HIS A 204 -21.59 -0.68 -17.50
N TRP A 205 -22.69 0.02 -17.25
CA TRP A 205 -22.73 1.08 -16.26
C TRP A 205 -22.99 0.49 -14.88
N ARG A 206 -22.16 0.87 -13.90
CA ARG A 206 -22.34 0.50 -12.50
C ARG A 206 -22.45 1.75 -11.63
N ASP A 207 -23.43 1.72 -10.71
CA ASP A 207 -23.54 2.73 -9.66
C ASP A 207 -22.57 2.38 -8.54
N VAL A 208 -21.66 3.29 -8.24
CA VAL A 208 -20.62 3.13 -7.23
C VAL A 208 -20.61 4.31 -6.26
N ARG A 209 -20.15 4.06 -5.03
CA ARG A 209 -19.90 5.09 -4.02
C ARG A 209 -18.39 5.13 -3.77
N PRO A 210 -17.62 5.83 -4.61
CA PRO A 210 -16.18 5.73 -4.59
C PRO A 210 -15.61 6.39 -3.32
N PRO A 211 -14.52 5.87 -2.75
CA PRO A 211 -13.88 6.52 -1.62
C PRO A 211 -13.06 7.73 -2.08
N MET A 212 -13.20 8.84 -1.37
CA MET A 212 -12.25 9.94 -1.35
C MET A 212 -11.10 9.58 -0.41
N ALA A 213 -9.94 9.27 -0.98
CA ALA A 213 -8.75 8.87 -0.22
C ALA A 213 -7.94 10.07 0.27
N MET A 214 -7.65 10.08 1.57
CA MET A 214 -6.79 11.04 2.26
C MET A 214 -5.75 10.29 3.06
N ASP A 215 -4.58 10.89 3.25
CA ASP A 215 -3.53 10.31 4.06
C ASP A 215 -2.95 11.37 4.99
N VAL A 216 -2.65 10.97 6.22
CA VAL A 216 -1.91 11.80 7.17
C VAL A 216 -0.77 11.00 7.74
N VAL A 217 0.45 11.54 7.68
CA VAL A 217 1.62 10.98 8.35
C VAL A 217 2.03 11.94 9.47
N ILE A 218 1.99 11.46 10.70
CA ILE A 218 2.35 12.20 11.90
C ILE A 218 3.69 11.67 12.38
N TYR A 219 4.66 12.55 12.63
CA TYR A 219 5.94 12.21 13.24
C TYR A 219 5.95 12.76 14.68
N PRO A 220 5.56 11.96 15.70
CA PRO A 220 5.30 12.47 17.05
C PRO A 220 6.50 13.18 17.67
N ALA A 221 7.69 12.60 17.53
CA ALA A 221 8.92 13.10 18.11
C ALA A 221 9.39 14.45 17.51
N SER A 222 9.11 14.71 16.24
CA SER A 222 9.48 15.96 15.58
C SER A 222 8.33 16.96 15.53
N GLY A 223 7.09 16.54 15.81
CA GLY A 223 5.89 17.35 15.65
C GLY A 223 5.56 17.68 14.18
N VAL A 224 6.14 16.97 13.21
CA VAL A 224 5.82 17.17 11.79
C VAL A 224 4.56 16.39 11.44
N ILE A 225 3.65 17.03 10.68
CA ILE A 225 2.47 16.37 10.11
C ILE A 225 2.46 16.61 8.60
N ASP A 226 2.46 15.54 7.82
CA ASP A 226 2.22 15.58 6.38
C ASP A 226 0.78 15.19 6.10
N VAL A 227 0.02 16.11 5.51
CA VAL A 227 -1.37 15.88 5.09
C VAL A 227 -1.44 15.80 3.58
N LEU A 228 -2.10 14.76 3.07
CA LEU A 228 -2.39 14.56 1.66
C LEU A 228 -3.90 14.40 1.48
N ALA A 229 -4.57 15.48 1.13
CA ALA A 229 -6.02 15.47 0.95
C ALA A 229 -6.41 16.01 -0.44
N PRO A 230 -7.31 15.33 -1.17
CA PRO A 230 -7.91 15.88 -2.36
C PRO A 230 -8.89 16.98 -1.93
N GLY A 231 -8.61 18.21 -2.34
CA GLY A 231 -9.42 19.37 -1.98
C GLY A 231 -8.57 20.59 -1.67
N GLY A 232 -9.27 21.68 -1.36
CA GLY A 232 -8.64 22.93 -0.93
C GLY A 232 -8.45 23.00 0.58
N ALA A 233 -8.12 24.20 1.06
CA ALA A 233 -7.86 24.48 2.47
C ALA A 233 -8.99 24.01 3.42
N LYS A 234 -10.26 24.06 3.00
CA LYS A 234 -11.41 23.65 3.81
C LYS A 234 -11.40 22.16 4.16
N THR A 235 -11.08 21.29 3.19
CA THR A 235 -10.97 19.84 3.43
C THR A 235 -9.87 19.56 4.43
N GLN A 236 -8.70 20.17 4.22
CA GLN A 236 -7.54 20.01 5.11
C GLN A 236 -7.85 20.51 6.52
N GLN A 237 -8.49 21.67 6.65
CA GLN A 237 -8.89 22.23 7.94
C GLN A 237 -9.85 21.30 8.68
N THR A 238 -10.90 20.82 8.01
CA THR A 238 -11.89 19.89 8.60
C THR A 238 -11.19 18.62 9.12
N LEU A 239 -10.30 18.05 8.32
CA LEU A 239 -9.52 16.87 8.69
C LEU A 239 -8.66 17.14 9.93
N LEU A 240 -7.89 18.23 9.93
CA LEU A 240 -7.00 18.59 11.04
C LEU A 240 -7.75 18.89 12.34
N GLU A 241 -8.92 19.54 12.26
CA GLU A 241 -9.75 19.83 13.43
C GLU A 241 -10.22 18.55 14.12
N HIS A 242 -10.60 17.52 13.36
CA HIS A 242 -11.00 16.23 13.92
C HIS A 242 -9.80 15.41 14.40
N LEU A 243 -8.68 15.43 13.68
CA LEU A 243 -7.44 14.79 14.17
C LEU A 243 -7.01 15.38 15.51
N GLY A 244 -7.03 16.70 15.66
CA GLY A 244 -6.69 17.37 16.91
C GLY A 244 -7.53 16.88 18.09
N LYS A 245 -8.85 16.69 17.87
CA LYS A 245 -9.80 16.27 18.93
C LYS A 245 -9.72 14.79 19.29
N HIS A 246 -9.35 13.93 18.35
CA HIS A 246 -9.45 12.48 18.53
C HIS A 246 -8.09 11.79 18.68
N VAL A 247 -7.04 12.33 18.06
CA VAL A 247 -5.71 11.69 17.99
C VAL A 247 -4.66 12.41 18.84
N PHE A 248 -4.76 13.74 18.99
CA PHE A 248 -3.78 14.56 19.73
C PHE A 248 -4.23 14.99 21.14
N LYS A 249 -5.39 14.49 21.61
CA LYS A 249 -6.14 14.91 22.82
C LYS A 249 -5.31 15.54 23.94
#